data_AF-A0A4Q8UK03-F1
#
_entry.id   AF-A0A4Q8UK03-F1
#
_cell.length_a   1.000
_cell.length_b   1.000
_cell.length_c   1.000
_cell.angle_alpha   90.00
_cell.angle_beta   90.00
_cell.angle_gamma   90.00
#
_symmetry.space_group_name_H-M   'P 1'
#
loop_
_entity.id
_entity.type
_entity.pdbx_description
1 polymer ?
#
loop_
_entity_poly.entity_id
_entity_poly.type
_entity_poly.pdbx_seq_one_letter_code
_entity_poly.pdbx_strand_id
1 'polypeptide(L)'
;MVLSEEAQSRVIEMAWEDRTPFEAIERLYGLSEKEVIALMRANVKEKAFKNWRARVTGRKTKHLKLRSDEVGRGYCPSQYKVKGANKRR
;
A
#
# COMPACT_ATOMS: atom_id res chain seq x y z
N MET A 1 22.25 14.80 9.23
CA MET A 1 21.27 15.57 8.44
C MET A 1 20.03 15.70 9.32
N VAL A 2 19.72 16.89 9.83
CA VAL A 2 18.57 17.09 10.72
C VAL A 2 17.38 17.43 9.84
N LEU A 3 16.39 16.54 9.76
CA LEU A 3 15.10 16.85 9.12
C LEU A 3 14.36 17.84 10.00
N SER A 4 13.84 18.93 9.42
CA SER A 4 12.96 19.85 10.15
C SER A 4 11.73 19.10 10.65
N GLU A 5 11.15 19.57 11.76
CA GLU A 5 9.97 18.95 12.37
C GLU A 5 8.77 18.93 11.39
N GLU A 6 8.70 19.95 10.52
CA GLU A 6 7.75 20.06 9.42
C GLU A 6 7.97 18.97 8.35
N ALA A 7 9.22 18.74 7.96
CA ALA A 7 9.56 17.69 7.00
C ALA A 7 9.23 16.30 7.56
N GLN A 8 9.50 16.06 8.85
CA GLN A 8 9.13 14.81 9.51
C GLN A 8 7.62 14.59 9.54
N SER A 9 6.87 15.62 9.93
CA SER A 9 5.39 15.59 9.93
C SER A 9 4.85 15.30 8.53
N ARG A 10 5.42 15.95 7.50
CA ARG A 10 5.02 15.74 6.11
C ARG A 10 5.35 14.33 5.59
N VAL A 11 6.50 13.78 5.97
CA VAL A 11 6.86 12.39 5.64
C VAL A 11 5.91 11.40 6.32
N ILE A 12 5.51 11.65 7.57
CA ILE A 12 4.54 10.82 8.30
C ILE A 12 3.17 10.88 7.61
N GLU A 13 2.68 12.07 7.25
CA GLU A 13 1.43 12.22 6.47
C GLU A 13 1.49 11.43 5.16
N MET A 14 2.56 11.62 4.39
CA MET A 14 2.77 10.92 3.12
C MET A 14 2.84 9.41 3.30
N ALA A 15 3.50 8.94 4.36
CA ALA A 15 3.61 7.51 4.66
C ALA A 15 2.28 6.90 5.13
N TRP A 16 1.39 7.68 5.76
CA TRP A 16 0.04 7.24 6.13
C TRP A 16 -0.92 7.18 4.94
N GLU A 17 -0.67 7.94 3.88
CA GLU A 17 -1.49 7.89 2.66
C GLU A 17 -1.16 6.66 1.81
N ASP A 18 -2.11 5.72 1.73
CA ASP A 18 -1.95 4.44 1.03
C ASP A 18 -1.66 4.58 -0.50
N ARG A 19 -1.74 5.79 -1.06
CA ARG A 19 -1.44 6.08 -2.46
C ARG A 19 -0.02 6.58 -2.71
N THR A 20 0.73 6.96 -1.67
CA THR A 20 2.08 7.52 -1.84
C THR A 20 3.11 6.39 -1.94
N PRO A 21 3.81 6.24 -3.08
CA PRO A 21 4.89 5.28 -3.19
C PRO A 21 6.10 5.73 -2.35
N PHE A 22 6.83 4.78 -1.75
CA PHE A 22 8.11 5.11 -1.10
C PHE A 22 9.10 5.81 -2.03
N GLU A 23 9.06 5.49 -3.33
CA GLU A 23 9.85 6.19 -4.37
C GLU A 23 9.57 7.70 -4.44
N ALA A 24 8.33 8.15 -4.17
CA ALA A 24 8.04 9.58 -4.13
C ALA A 24 8.63 10.24 -2.88
N ILE A 25 8.60 9.54 -1.74
CA ILE A 25 9.21 10.00 -0.49
C ILE A 25 10.73 10.11 -0.66
N GLU A 26 11.33 9.10 -1.28
CA GLU A 26 12.76 9.07 -1.60
C GLU A 26 13.16 10.20 -2.56
N ARG A 27 12.37 10.50 -3.59
CA ARG A 27 12.65 11.61 -4.51
C ARG A 27 12.53 12.99 -3.87
N LEU A 28 11.57 13.18 -2.95
CA LEU A 28 11.30 14.48 -2.33
C LEU A 28 12.21 14.75 -1.13
N TYR A 29 12.48 13.73 -0.32
CA TYR A 29 13.17 13.86 0.97
C TYR A 29 14.48 13.07 1.05
N GLY A 30 14.83 12.30 0.02
CA GLY A 30 16.02 11.44 0.03
C GLY A 30 15.90 10.24 0.98
N LEU A 31 14.71 9.92 1.48
CA LEU A 31 14.50 8.86 2.46
C LEU A 31 14.10 7.55 1.79
N SER A 32 14.92 6.53 2.01
CA SER A 32 14.62 5.15 1.62
C SER A 32 13.46 4.56 2.43
N GLU A 33 12.85 3.48 1.95
CA GLU A 33 11.77 2.79 2.68
C GLU A 33 12.19 2.44 4.12
N LYS A 34 13.44 1.99 4.31
CA LYS A 34 13.96 1.63 5.64
C LYS A 34 13.99 2.81 6.60
N GLU A 35 14.39 3.99 6.11
CA GLU A 35 14.45 5.21 6.90
C GLU A 35 13.05 5.71 7.26
N VAL A 36 12.10 5.65 6.31
CA VAL A 36 10.69 5.98 6.59
C VAL A 36 10.09 5.03 7.63
N ILE A 37 10.39 3.73 7.55
CA ILE A 37 9.96 2.75 8.57
C ILE A 37 10.55 3.08 9.94
N ALA A 38 11.84 3.42 10.01
CA ALA A 38 12.49 3.80 11.26
C ALA A 38 11.87 5.07 11.85
N LEU A 39 11.61 6.08 11.02
CA LEU A 39 10.97 7.33 11.39
C LEU A 39 9.55 7.11 11.90
N MET A 40 8.75 6.29 11.20
CA MET A 40 7.40 5.92 11.63
C MET A 40 7.40 5.16 12.96
N ARG A 41 8.37 4.27 13.17
CA ARG A 41 8.51 3.51 14.41
C ARG A 41 8.87 4.38 15.61
N ALA A 42 9.64 5.45 15.39
CA ALA A 42 10.02 6.39 16.44
C ALA A 42 8.88 7.37 16.80
N ASN A 43 8.05 7.75 15.83
CA ASN A 43 7.05 8.81 16.01
C ASN A 43 5.62 8.30 16.28
N VAL A 44 5.30 7.06 15.92
CA VAL A 44 3.94 6.51 16.02
C VAL A 44 3.87 5.42 17.08
N LYS A 45 2.74 5.37 17.81
CA LYS A 45 2.48 4.30 18.80
C LYS A 45 2.57 2.91 18.15
N GLU A 46 3.12 1.96 18.89
CA GLU A 46 3.40 0.58 18.40
C GLU A 46 2.18 -0.09 17.74
N LYS A 47 0.99 0.04 18.34
CA LYS A 47 -0.26 -0.53 17.79
C LYS A 47 -0.62 0.06 16.42
N ALA A 48 -0.48 1.39 16.27
CA ALA A 48 -0.75 2.07 15.02
C ALA A 48 0.33 1.75 13.96
N PHE A 49 1.59 1.63 14.38
CA PHE A 49 2.68 1.18 13.53
C PHE A 49 2.46 -0.24 12.99
N LYS A 50 2.04 -1.20 13.84
CA LYS A 50 1.71 -2.57 13.41
C LYS A 50 0.60 -2.58 12.36
N ASN A 51 -0.46 -1.79 12.56
CA ASN A 51 -1.56 -1.66 11.60
C ASN A 51 -1.08 -1.05 10.28
N TRP A 52 -0.29 0.02 10.32
CA TRP A 52 0.31 0.61 9.13
C TRP A 52 1.23 -0.38 8.39
N ARG A 53 2.09 -1.09 9.13
CA ARG A 53 3.00 -2.06 8.54
C ARG A 53 2.25 -3.23 7.90
N ALA A 54 1.13 -3.67 8.47
CA ALA A 54 0.26 -4.66 7.83
C ALA A 54 -0.28 -4.16 6.48
N ARG A 55 -0.72 -2.89 6.38
CA ARG A 55 -1.21 -2.30 5.12
C ARG A 55 -0.12 -2.17 4.06
N VAL A 56 1.07 -1.74 4.48
CA VAL A 56 2.21 -1.48 3.58
C VAL A 56 2.90 -2.78 3.13
N THR A 57 3.12 -3.73 4.05
CA THR A 57 3.85 -4.99 3.77
C THR A 57 3.02 -5.97 2.94
N GLY A 58 1.68 -5.85 2.95
CA GLY A 58 0.79 -6.66 2.13
C GLY A 58 0.95 -6.46 0.61
N ARG A 59 1.66 -5.43 0.16
CA ARG A 59 1.86 -5.13 -1.27
C ARG A 59 3.11 -5.79 -1.85
N LYS A 60 3.14 -7.13 -1.85
CA LYS A 60 4.16 -7.90 -2.61
C LYS A 60 3.99 -7.83 -4.14
N THR A 61 2.89 -7.27 -4.65
CA THR A 61 2.55 -7.24 -6.08
C THR A 61 2.84 -5.89 -6.75
N LYS A 62 3.76 -5.09 -6.20
CA LYS A 62 4.22 -3.83 -6.79
C LYS A 62 5.56 -3.93 -7.51
N HIS A 63 5.97 -5.13 -7.94
CA HIS A 63 6.87 -5.17 -9.08
C HIS A 63 6.09 -4.70 -10.30
N LEU A 64 6.51 -3.57 -10.89
CA LEU A 64 6.18 -3.13 -12.24
C LEU A 64 6.37 -4.21 -13.34
N LYS A 65 6.86 -5.41 -12.98
CA LYS A 65 7.05 -6.59 -13.83
C LYS A 65 5.88 -7.60 -13.84
N LEU A 66 4.83 -7.41 -13.05
CA LEU A 66 3.65 -8.31 -12.99
C LEU A 66 2.33 -7.62 -13.37
N ARG A 67 2.39 -6.52 -14.14
CA ARG A 67 1.22 -6.05 -14.88
C ARG A 67 0.99 -7.00 -16.06
N SER A 68 0.29 -8.09 -15.85
CA SER A 68 -0.39 -8.78 -16.95
C SER A 68 -1.51 -7.86 -17.44
N ASP A 69 -1.61 -7.70 -18.76
CA ASP A 69 -2.58 -6.86 -19.48
C ASP A 69 -4.06 -7.22 -19.19
N GLU A 70 -4.32 -8.26 -18.40
CA GLU A 70 -5.66 -8.78 -18.10
C GLU A 70 -6.46 -7.99 -17.06
N VAL A 71 -5.89 -6.93 -16.44
CA VAL A 71 -6.64 -6.03 -15.53
C VAL A 71 -7.44 -4.99 -16.35
N GLY A 72 -8.13 -5.46 -17.38
CA GLY A 72 -9.26 -4.80 -18.03
C GLY A 72 -10.60 -5.45 -17.66
N ARG A 73 -10.63 -6.39 -16.71
CA ARG A 73 -11.86 -7.07 -16.31
C ARG A 73 -12.56 -6.27 -15.20
N GLY A 74 -13.45 -5.37 -15.60
CA GLY A 74 -14.38 -4.63 -14.71
C GLY A 74 -15.46 -5.52 -14.10
N TYR A 75 -15.08 -6.69 -13.60
CA TYR A 75 -16.03 -7.76 -13.30
C TYR A 75 -15.47 -8.78 -12.30
N CYS A 76 -16.30 -9.14 -11.31
CA CYS A 76 -15.98 -10.12 -10.26
C CYS A 76 -16.21 -11.56 -10.75
N PRO A 77 -15.28 -12.52 -10.57
CA PRO A 77 -15.40 -13.89 -11.10
C PRO A 77 -16.71 -14.63 -10.76
N SER A 78 -17.44 -14.23 -9.71
CA SER A 78 -18.70 -14.83 -9.27
C SER A 78 -19.97 -14.20 -9.85
N GLN A 79 -19.88 -13.13 -10.63
CA GLN A 79 -21.03 -12.27 -10.94
C GLN A 79 -21.97 -12.82 -12.07
N TYR A 80 -21.73 -13.99 -12.68
CA TYR A 80 -22.46 -14.48 -13.86
C TYR A 80 -22.76 -15.98 -13.74
N LYS A 81 -24.06 -16.23 -13.61
CA LYS A 81 -24.83 -17.46 -13.81
C LYS A 81 -24.49 -18.64 -12.90
N VAL A 82 -25.20 -18.69 -11.77
CA VAL A 82 -25.73 -19.96 -11.26
C VAL A 82 -26.60 -20.58 -12.36
N LYS A 83 -26.05 -21.55 -13.10
CA LYS A 83 -26.87 -22.35 -14.03
C LYS A 83 -27.88 -23.12 -13.18
N GLY A 84 -29.16 -22.77 -13.34
CA GLY A 84 -30.27 -23.39 -12.65
C GLY A 84 -30.20 -24.91 -12.77
N ALA A 85 -30.33 -25.59 -11.63
CA ALA A 85 -30.56 -27.03 -11.59
C ALA A 85 -31.90 -27.30 -12.26
N ASN A 86 -31.85 -27.74 -13.51
CA ASN A 86 -33.02 -28.03 -14.31
C ASN A 86 -33.68 -29.31 -13.76
N LYS A 87 -34.97 -29.17 -13.44
CA LYS A 87 -35.97 -30.21 -13.18
C LYS A 87 -35.76 -31.43 -14.09
N ARG A 88 -35.61 -32.63 -13.53
CA ARG A 88 -35.90 -33.90 -14.24
C ARG A 88 -36.52 -34.92 -13.29
N ARG A 89 -37.81 -35.17 -13.55
CA ARG A 89 -38.65 -36.35 -13.32
C ARG A 89 -38.63 -37.05 -11.97
#